data_AF-K0RRS7-F1
#
_entry.id   AF-K0RRS7-F1
#
_cell.length_a   1.000
_cell.length_b   1.000
_cell.length_c   1.000
_cell.angle_alpha   90.00
_cell.angle_beta   90.00
_cell.angle_gamma   90.00
#
_symmetry.space_group_name_H-M   'P 1'
#
loop_
_entity.id
_entity.type
_entity.pdbx_description
1 polymer ?
#
loop_
_entity_poly.entity_id
_entity_poly.type
_entity_poly.pdbx_seq_one_letter_code
_entity_poly.pdbx_strand_id
1 'polypeptide(L)'
;MTQCAMKNIDKSDPRYDKYAQEVKQFEAEYGEDWEGTAIEYDDDCVSLPSYVVEAAARGENFRTTTLQWLGKGNIKDRVNAKCESAGNTGLLFSAAVTKDYDLMTFLLLNGADMNIMISIGYSVLSALIGNDSWSHLTTIRLLLSWGAEVFVEGSRTNSQELKQLVVQMIMEGNVTVANLISSELGGRRCKIVSAPDNRDDLVGKTCVVGRHIKNSSQYEVTVEFTNELLVLGVDNLERFDRTPQDPGYFVECKNNKLIRRDFESNEECRAFIASLCADEGGLAEVDPEAEAKAEQAAANLLAELGLDDLEDPSSNAPKKGARSAPPAGKKRNAGARRRGVSEVSRVERMKCQKGRGRKDGSGSGLNNLALMRLMATVLDSSYLPTATYIYHHLVIIFNAAAY
;
A
#
# COMPACT_ATOMS: atom_id res chain seq x y z
N MET A 1 4.38 -8.08 23.51
CA MET A 1 5.32 -7.26 22.78
C MET A 1 6.24 -6.50 23.72
N THR A 2 5.75 -5.78 24.74
CA THR A 2 6.57 -5.01 25.71
C THR A 2 7.47 -5.87 26.63
N GLN A 3 7.03 -7.02 27.13
CA GLN A 3 7.93 -7.92 27.89
C GLN A 3 9.00 -8.63 27.01
N CYS A 4 8.73 -8.86 25.73
CA CYS A 4 9.74 -9.37 24.79
C CYS A 4 10.78 -8.30 24.42
N ALA A 5 10.38 -7.03 24.38
CA ALA A 5 11.26 -5.88 24.14
C ALA A 5 12.41 -5.80 25.15
N MET A 6 12.09 -5.91 26.45
CA MET A 6 13.08 -5.79 27.53
C MET A 6 14.05 -6.97 27.64
N LYS A 7 13.70 -8.15 27.09
CA LYS A 7 14.58 -9.34 27.12
C LYS A 7 15.76 -9.23 26.14
N ASN A 8 15.66 -8.37 25.12
CA ASN A 8 16.62 -8.28 24.02
C ASN A 8 17.40 -6.96 23.97
N ILE A 9 17.12 -6.00 24.87
CA ILE A 9 17.87 -4.74 24.98
C ILE A 9 18.91 -4.89 26.08
N ASP A 10 20.17 -4.62 25.74
CA ASP A 10 21.26 -4.57 26.72
C ASP A 10 20.99 -3.45 27.73
N LYS A 11 21.14 -3.75 29.03
CA LYS A 11 21.01 -2.80 30.13
C LYS A 11 22.01 -1.65 30.05
N SER A 12 23.04 -1.79 29.21
CA SER A 12 24.02 -0.73 28.91
C SER A 12 23.54 0.28 27.87
N ASP A 13 22.41 0.04 27.16
CA ASP A 13 21.84 1.02 26.22
C ASP A 13 21.38 2.26 27.02
N PRO A 14 21.83 3.48 26.68
CA PRO A 14 21.48 4.71 27.38
C PRO A 14 19.97 5.03 27.39
N ARG A 15 19.17 4.28 26.62
CA ARG A 15 17.72 4.41 26.53
C ARG A 15 16.97 3.33 27.32
N TYR A 16 17.66 2.37 27.95
CA TYR A 16 17.06 1.27 28.71
C TYR A 16 16.09 1.77 29.79
N ASP A 17 16.52 2.76 30.57
CA ASP A 17 15.71 3.31 31.67
C ASP A 17 14.43 3.99 31.16
N LYS A 18 14.49 4.63 29.99
CA LYS A 18 13.32 5.22 29.34
C LYS A 18 12.32 4.13 28.93
N TYR A 19 12.79 3.05 28.29
CA TYR A 19 11.90 1.94 27.90
C TYR A 19 11.30 1.22 29.10
N ALA A 20 12.08 1.00 30.16
CA ALA A 20 11.59 0.39 31.38
C ALA A 20 10.49 1.25 32.03
N GLN A 21 10.59 2.58 31.94
CA GLN A 21 9.56 3.50 32.40
C GLN A 21 8.30 3.47 31.53
N GLU A 22 8.45 3.46 30.20
CA GLU A 22 7.34 3.38 29.25
C GLU A 22 6.55 2.06 29.36
N VAL A 23 7.26 0.93 29.49
CA VAL A 23 6.65 -0.39 29.73
C VAL A 23 5.86 -0.40 31.03
N LYS A 24 6.43 0.14 32.13
CA LYS A 24 5.72 0.24 33.41
C LYS A 24 4.48 1.12 33.33
N GLN A 25 4.53 2.21 32.55
CA GLN A 25 3.37 3.08 32.36
C GLN A 25 2.27 2.37 31.58
N PHE A 26 2.63 1.63 30.52
CA PHE A 26 1.71 0.79 29.76
C PHE A 26 1.08 -0.31 30.61
N GLU A 27 1.89 -1.05 31.38
CA GLU A 27 1.43 -2.10 32.29
C GLU A 27 0.54 -1.53 33.42
N ALA A 28 0.82 -0.31 33.90
CA ALA A 28 -0.03 0.36 34.88
C ALA A 28 -1.37 0.82 34.31
N GLU A 29 -1.42 1.20 33.02
CA GLU A 29 -2.63 1.69 32.35
C GLU A 29 -3.52 0.54 31.86
N TYR A 30 -2.92 -0.54 31.35
CA TYR A 30 -3.63 -1.64 30.67
C TYR A 30 -3.54 -3.00 31.40
N GLY A 31 -2.77 -3.11 32.48
CA GLY A 31 -2.56 -4.33 33.26
C GLY A 31 -1.35 -5.16 32.81
N GLU A 32 -0.77 -5.93 33.75
CA GLU A 32 0.33 -6.88 33.47
C GLU A 32 -0.12 -8.08 32.62
N ASP A 33 -1.42 -8.40 32.67
CA ASP A 33 -2.07 -9.53 31.99
C ASP A 33 -2.60 -9.14 30.59
N TRP A 34 -1.90 -8.29 29.85
CA TRP A 34 -2.18 -8.09 28.43
C TRP A 34 -1.75 -9.38 27.67
N GLU A 35 -2.50 -10.47 27.84
CA GLU A 35 -2.35 -11.67 27.03
C GLU A 35 -2.91 -11.39 25.64
N GLY A 36 -2.13 -10.69 24.81
CA GLY A 36 -2.18 -10.80 23.35
C GLY A 36 -3.57 -10.87 22.74
N THR A 37 -4.53 -10.06 23.19
CA THR A 37 -5.59 -9.61 22.29
C THR A 37 -4.82 -8.84 21.22
N ALA A 38 -4.49 -9.54 20.13
CA ALA A 38 -4.16 -8.88 18.90
C ALA A 38 -5.20 -7.77 18.77
N ILE A 39 -4.74 -6.54 18.59
CA ILE A 39 -5.63 -5.54 18.04
C ILE A 39 -6.04 -6.17 16.71
N GLU A 40 -7.22 -6.80 16.67
CA GLU A 40 -7.87 -7.24 15.46
C GLU A 40 -8.09 -5.92 14.71
N TYR A 41 -7.13 -5.58 13.86
CA TYR A 41 -7.36 -4.58 12.84
C TYR A 41 -8.55 -5.08 12.04
N ASP A 42 -9.48 -4.19 11.67
CA ASP A 42 -10.62 -4.52 10.81
C ASP A 42 -10.15 -5.49 9.71
N ASP A 43 -10.54 -6.75 9.86
CA ASP A 43 -10.06 -7.91 9.08
C ASP A 43 -10.65 -7.88 7.65
N ASP A 44 -11.27 -6.76 7.30
CA ASP A 44 -11.92 -6.47 6.03
C ASP A 44 -10.91 -6.00 4.96
N CYS A 45 -9.67 -5.66 5.34
CA CYS A 45 -8.67 -5.23 4.38
C CYS A 45 -8.07 -6.43 3.63
N VAL A 46 -8.04 -6.36 2.29
CA VAL A 46 -7.32 -7.35 1.47
C VAL A 46 -5.85 -7.41 1.90
N SER A 47 -5.33 -8.61 2.17
CA SER A 47 -3.92 -8.80 2.49
C SER A 47 -3.02 -8.45 1.30
N LEU A 48 -2.13 -7.47 1.46
CA LEU A 48 -1.12 -7.09 0.48
C LEU A 48 0.12 -7.98 0.65
N PRO A 49 0.54 -8.74 -0.38
CA PRO A 49 1.72 -9.60 -0.27
C PRO A 49 3.02 -8.81 -0.02
N SER A 50 3.88 -9.34 0.85
CA SER A 50 5.15 -8.69 1.23
C SER A 50 6.04 -8.36 0.03
N TYR A 51 6.07 -9.22 -1.00
CA TYR A 51 6.90 -9.01 -2.20
C TYR A 51 6.55 -7.72 -2.96
N VAL A 52 5.30 -7.24 -2.86
CA VAL A 52 4.87 -5.98 -3.50
C VAL A 52 5.48 -4.80 -2.75
N VAL A 53 5.42 -4.82 -1.41
CA VAL A 53 5.98 -3.77 -0.56
C VAL A 53 7.51 -3.79 -0.56
N GLU A 54 8.12 -4.97 -0.58
CA GLU A 54 9.58 -5.13 -0.69
C GLU A 54 10.13 -4.53 -1.98
N ALA A 55 9.38 -4.59 -3.09
CA ALA A 55 9.77 -3.96 -4.35
C ALA A 55 9.90 -2.43 -4.22
N ALA A 56 9.02 -1.78 -3.45
CA ALA A 56 9.14 -0.36 -3.12
C ALA A 56 10.42 -0.08 -2.33
N ALA A 57 10.68 -0.91 -1.33
CA ALA A 57 11.82 -0.76 -0.42
C ALA A 57 13.18 -0.95 -1.09
N ARG A 58 13.23 -1.80 -2.13
CA ARG A 58 14.44 -2.03 -2.95
C ARG A 58 14.59 -0.98 -4.06
N GLY A 59 13.55 -0.19 -4.34
CA GLY A 59 13.54 0.74 -5.46
C GLY A 59 13.48 0.05 -6.84
N GLU A 60 13.08 -1.22 -6.89
CA GLU A 60 13.10 -2.05 -8.09
C GLU A 60 11.69 -2.51 -8.46
N ASN A 61 11.26 -2.20 -9.69
CA ASN A 61 10.03 -2.74 -10.30
C ASN A 61 8.72 -2.57 -9.49
N PHE A 62 8.69 -1.73 -8.45
CA PHE A 62 7.53 -1.54 -7.57
C PHE A 62 6.23 -1.28 -8.34
N ARG A 63 6.26 -0.34 -9.29
CA ARG A 63 5.12 -0.01 -10.14
C ARG A 63 4.61 -1.24 -10.89
N THR A 64 5.49 -1.93 -11.62
CA THR A 64 5.13 -3.12 -12.41
C THR A 64 4.57 -4.24 -11.54
N THR A 65 5.23 -4.53 -10.42
CA THR A 65 4.80 -5.55 -9.45
C THR A 65 3.43 -5.22 -8.87
N THR A 66 3.18 -3.96 -8.54
CA THR A 66 1.90 -3.47 -8.03
C THR A 66 0.79 -3.64 -9.07
N LEU A 67 1.00 -3.20 -10.31
CA LEU A 67 -0.02 -3.29 -11.37
C LEU A 67 -0.35 -4.74 -11.72
N GLN A 68 0.65 -5.61 -11.79
CA GLN A 68 0.45 -7.05 -11.99
C GLN A 68 -0.35 -7.69 -10.86
N TRP A 69 -0.13 -7.24 -9.61
CA TRP A 69 -0.89 -7.75 -8.47
C TRP A 69 -2.32 -7.19 -8.46
N LEU A 70 -2.51 -5.90 -8.71
CA LEU A 70 -3.85 -5.28 -8.81
C LEU A 70 -4.70 -5.98 -9.89
N GLY A 71 -4.11 -6.30 -11.05
CA GLY A 71 -4.81 -6.97 -12.15
C GLY A 71 -5.24 -8.43 -11.90
N LYS A 72 -4.88 -9.04 -10.76
CA LYS A 72 -5.26 -10.41 -10.40
C LYS A 72 -6.55 -10.49 -9.57
N GLY A 73 -7.34 -9.42 -9.47
CA GLY A 73 -8.59 -9.40 -8.73
C GLY A 73 -9.30 -8.06 -8.80
N ASN A 74 -10.30 -7.86 -7.95
CA ASN A 74 -11.04 -6.62 -7.89
C ASN A 74 -10.13 -5.46 -7.44
N ILE A 75 -9.94 -4.49 -8.33
CA ILE A 75 -9.07 -3.35 -8.07
C ILE A 75 -9.58 -2.49 -6.92
N LYS A 76 -10.90 -2.29 -6.80
CA LYS A 76 -11.49 -1.41 -5.78
C LYS A 76 -11.19 -1.87 -4.35
N ASP A 77 -11.15 -3.17 -4.14
CA ASP A 77 -10.83 -3.74 -2.82
C ASP A 77 -9.31 -3.72 -2.58
N ARG A 78 -8.53 -3.98 -3.64
CA ARG A 78 -7.07 -4.15 -3.56
C ARG A 78 -6.29 -2.86 -3.42
N VAL A 79 -6.80 -1.72 -3.86
CA VAL A 79 -6.10 -0.42 -3.72
C VAL A 79 -5.89 -0.02 -2.26
N ASN A 80 -6.73 -0.53 -1.35
CA ASN A 80 -6.64 -0.31 0.10
C ASN A 80 -6.01 -1.47 0.87
N ALA A 81 -5.40 -2.42 0.15
CA ALA A 81 -4.75 -3.57 0.76
C ALA A 81 -3.58 -3.17 1.66
N LYS A 82 -3.42 -3.91 2.76
CA LYS A 82 -2.41 -3.65 3.79
C LYS A 82 -1.50 -4.86 3.96
N CYS A 83 -0.21 -4.59 4.14
CA CYS A 83 0.79 -5.62 4.39
C CYS A 83 1.08 -5.67 5.89
N GLU A 84 0.50 -6.65 6.59
CA GLU A 84 0.64 -6.82 8.03
C GLU A 84 2.11 -6.97 8.45
N SER A 85 2.84 -7.83 7.74
CA SER A 85 4.29 -8.02 7.95
C SER A 85 5.10 -6.77 7.65
N ALA A 86 4.49 -5.71 7.11
CA ALA A 86 5.07 -4.40 6.88
C ALA A 86 4.30 -3.32 7.64
N GLY A 87 3.87 -3.59 8.87
CA GLY A 87 3.22 -2.60 9.74
C GLY A 87 1.99 -1.96 9.08
N ASN A 88 1.19 -2.78 8.42
CA ASN A 88 0.00 -2.37 7.67
C ASN A 88 0.29 -1.33 6.58
N THR A 89 1.49 -1.37 5.99
CA THR A 89 1.82 -0.53 4.83
C THR A 89 0.88 -0.84 3.68
N GLY A 90 0.23 0.20 3.16
CA GLY A 90 -0.62 0.12 1.96
C GLY A 90 0.06 0.61 0.69
N LEU A 91 -0.58 0.36 -0.46
CA LEU A 91 -0.05 0.73 -1.77
C LEU A 91 0.14 2.25 -1.93
N LEU A 92 -0.80 3.05 -1.42
CA LEU A 92 -0.72 4.51 -1.49
C LEU A 92 0.49 5.05 -0.72
N PHE A 93 0.78 4.48 0.46
CA PHE A 93 1.98 4.82 1.24
C PHE A 93 3.26 4.47 0.46
N SER A 94 3.35 3.26 -0.09
CA SER A 94 4.52 2.84 -0.86
C SER A 94 4.72 3.70 -2.13
N ALA A 95 3.64 4.06 -2.84
CA ALA A 95 3.71 4.97 -3.98
C ALA A 95 4.16 6.39 -3.59
N ALA A 96 3.72 6.87 -2.42
CA ALA A 96 4.13 8.16 -1.87
C ALA A 96 5.63 8.22 -1.52
N VAL A 97 6.16 7.20 -0.84
CA VAL A 97 7.58 7.13 -0.47
C VAL A 97 8.47 6.98 -1.70
N THR A 98 8.02 6.21 -2.70
CA THR A 98 8.73 6.05 -3.98
C THR A 98 8.53 7.21 -4.96
N LYS A 99 7.71 8.21 -4.59
CA LYS A 99 7.41 9.42 -5.38
C LYS A 99 6.83 9.08 -6.76
N ASP A 100 6.06 7.99 -6.83
CA ASP A 100 5.39 7.53 -8.03
C ASP A 100 4.01 8.19 -8.18
N TYR A 101 4.00 9.44 -8.65
CA TYR A 101 2.79 10.27 -8.71
C TYR A 101 1.69 9.69 -9.62
N ASP A 102 2.07 9.08 -10.74
CA ASP A 102 1.11 8.44 -11.64
C ASP A 102 0.46 7.24 -10.96
N LEU A 103 1.23 6.44 -10.21
CA LEU A 103 0.67 5.34 -9.44
C LEU A 103 -0.21 5.84 -8.29
N MET A 104 0.19 6.89 -7.57
CA MET A 104 -0.64 7.50 -6.52
C MET A 104 -2.00 7.94 -7.09
N THR A 105 -2.00 8.67 -8.20
CA THR A 105 -3.24 9.12 -8.84
C THR A 105 -4.05 7.95 -9.38
N PHE A 106 -3.41 6.94 -9.97
CA PHE A 106 -4.09 5.73 -10.40
C PHE A 106 -4.79 5.01 -9.23
N LEU A 107 -4.12 4.87 -8.08
CA LEU A 107 -4.73 4.29 -6.88
C LEU A 107 -5.93 5.11 -6.39
N LEU A 108 -5.79 6.44 -6.36
CA LEU A 108 -6.85 7.36 -5.92
C LEU A 108 -8.06 7.36 -6.84
N LEU A 109 -7.84 7.35 -8.16
CA LEU A 109 -8.90 7.21 -9.16
C LEU A 109 -9.70 5.91 -8.97
N ASN A 110 -9.06 4.86 -8.44
CA ASN A 110 -9.66 3.55 -8.21
C ASN A 110 -10.18 3.36 -6.76
N GLY A 111 -10.27 4.43 -5.96
CA GLY A 111 -10.89 4.40 -4.63
C GLY A 111 -9.93 4.11 -3.47
N ALA A 112 -8.63 4.36 -3.65
CA ALA A 112 -7.70 4.36 -2.52
C ALA A 112 -8.14 5.40 -1.48
N ASP A 113 -8.24 4.98 -0.22
CA ASP A 113 -8.53 5.84 0.92
C ASP A 113 -7.36 6.81 1.12
N MET A 114 -7.66 8.10 0.98
CA MET A 114 -6.67 9.15 1.09
C MET A 114 -6.07 9.26 2.49
N ASN A 115 -6.83 8.88 3.51
CA ASN A 115 -6.40 8.94 4.90
C ASN A 115 -6.05 7.56 5.46
N ILE A 116 -5.74 6.59 4.59
CA ILE A 116 -5.29 5.27 5.01
C ILE A 116 -4.12 5.38 6.00
N MET A 117 -4.26 4.66 7.10
CA MET A 117 -3.29 4.68 8.19
C MET A 117 -2.41 3.44 8.20
N ILE A 118 -1.13 3.65 8.50
CA ILE A 118 -0.20 2.57 8.84
C ILE A 118 -0.41 2.12 10.30
N SER A 119 0.21 1.02 10.73
CA SER A 119 -0.04 0.38 12.04
C SER A 119 0.17 1.29 13.25
N ILE A 120 0.91 2.38 13.06
CA ILE A 120 1.23 3.35 14.11
C ILE A 120 0.16 4.46 14.24
N GLY A 121 -0.94 4.33 13.48
CA GLY A 121 -2.05 5.28 13.47
C GLY A 121 -1.76 6.58 12.71
N TYR A 122 -0.71 6.60 11.89
CA TYR A 122 -0.35 7.77 11.09
C TYR A 122 -0.97 7.64 9.70
N SER A 123 -1.61 8.72 9.22
CA SER A 123 -1.97 8.83 7.81
C SER A 123 -0.71 8.86 6.93
N VAL A 124 -0.84 8.59 5.63
CA VAL A 124 0.23 8.78 4.66
C VAL A 124 0.80 10.21 4.73
N LEU A 125 -0.06 11.23 4.86
CA LEU A 125 0.37 12.62 4.96
C LEU A 125 1.22 12.86 6.22
N SER A 126 0.78 12.38 7.38
CA SER A 126 1.49 12.54 8.65
C SER A 126 2.87 11.88 8.63
N ALA A 127 2.97 10.68 8.04
CA ALA A 127 4.22 9.97 7.93
C ALA A 127 5.25 10.73 7.07
N LEU A 128 4.82 11.36 5.97
CA LEU A 128 5.71 12.17 5.12
C LEU A 128 6.07 13.53 5.72
N ILE A 129 5.21 14.08 6.57
CA ILE A 129 5.51 15.31 7.31
C ILE A 129 6.64 15.07 8.32
N GLY A 130 6.62 13.91 9.00
CA GLY A 130 7.62 13.54 10.00
C GLY A 130 8.96 13.04 9.44
N ASN A 131 9.03 12.68 8.16
CA ASN A 131 10.25 12.16 7.53
C ASN A 131 10.69 13.02 6.33
N ASP A 132 11.84 13.69 6.45
CA ASP A 132 12.49 14.47 5.37
C ASP A 132 11.48 15.18 4.46
N SER A 133 10.60 15.97 5.09
CA SER A 133 9.40 16.51 4.44
C SER A 133 9.72 17.37 3.21
N TRP A 134 10.94 17.94 3.16
CA TRP A 134 11.44 18.66 1.99
C TRP A 134 11.53 17.76 0.75
N SER A 135 12.06 16.54 0.88
CA SER A 135 12.18 15.64 -0.25
C SER A 135 10.83 15.13 -0.74
N HIS A 136 9.80 15.18 0.10
CA HIS A 136 8.42 14.75 -0.21
C HIS A 136 7.46 15.91 -0.52
N LEU A 137 7.94 17.14 -0.72
CA LEU A 137 7.08 18.31 -0.92
C LEU A 137 6.02 18.13 -2.03
N THR A 138 6.41 17.59 -3.19
CA THR A 138 5.47 17.34 -4.29
C THR A 138 4.42 16.28 -3.92
N THR A 139 4.83 15.23 -3.22
CA THR A 139 3.93 14.19 -2.70
C THR A 139 2.93 14.79 -1.70
N ILE A 140 3.40 15.61 -0.76
CA ILE A 140 2.56 16.29 0.23
C ILE A 140 1.53 17.20 -0.44
N ARG A 141 1.94 17.97 -1.46
CA ARG A 141 1.02 18.80 -2.25
C ARG A 141 -0.04 17.97 -2.96
N LEU A 142 0.34 16.82 -3.54
CA LEU A 142 -0.62 15.92 -4.16
C LEU A 142 -1.62 15.40 -3.12
N LEU A 143 -1.16 14.88 -1.99
CA LEU A 143 -2.05 14.38 -0.93
C LEU A 143 -3.02 15.46 -0.43
N LEU A 144 -2.52 16.66 -0.10
CA LEU A 144 -3.36 17.77 0.38
C LEU A 144 -4.40 18.21 -0.66
N SER A 145 -4.03 18.23 -1.94
CA SER A 145 -4.96 18.58 -3.02
C SER A 145 -6.09 17.57 -3.23
N TRP A 146 -5.89 16.31 -2.80
CA TRP A 146 -6.89 15.23 -2.78
C TRP A 146 -7.63 15.14 -1.45
N GLY A 147 -7.43 16.11 -0.56
CA GLY A 147 -8.19 16.20 0.68
C GLY A 147 -7.55 15.51 1.87
N ALA A 148 -6.28 15.09 1.79
CA ALA A 148 -5.61 14.44 2.91
C ALA A 148 -5.69 15.26 4.20
N GLU A 149 -5.89 14.56 5.30
CA GLU A 149 -5.97 15.11 6.65
C GLU A 149 -4.81 14.55 7.48
N VAL A 150 -4.42 15.29 8.51
CA VAL A 150 -3.36 14.85 9.41
C VAL A 150 -4.00 13.95 10.48
N PHE A 151 -3.56 12.70 10.53
CA PHE A 151 -3.90 11.75 11.60
C PHE A 151 -2.63 11.34 12.35
N VAL A 152 -2.69 11.38 13.67
CA VAL A 152 -1.61 10.96 14.57
C VAL A 152 -2.24 10.01 15.58
N GLU A 153 -1.61 8.86 15.82
CA GLU A 153 -2.07 7.85 16.79
C GLU A 153 -3.54 7.45 16.59
N GLY A 154 -3.95 7.31 15.33
CA GLY A 154 -5.29 6.83 14.94
C GLY A 154 -6.37 7.89 14.97
N SER A 155 -6.05 9.12 15.39
CA SER A 155 -7.01 10.20 15.55
C SER A 155 -6.68 11.39 14.64
N ARG A 156 -7.71 12.04 14.13
CA ARG A 156 -7.54 13.29 13.35
C ARG A 156 -7.00 14.36 14.27
N THR A 157 -5.89 14.97 13.86
CA THR A 157 -5.20 16.01 14.62
C THR A 157 -6.10 17.23 14.82
N ASN A 158 -6.19 17.73 16.05
CA ASN A 158 -6.95 18.95 16.34
C ASN A 158 -6.13 20.22 16.07
N SER A 159 -6.76 21.40 16.14
CA SER A 159 -6.10 22.68 15.84
C SER A 159 -4.88 22.96 16.72
N GLN A 160 -4.88 22.52 17.98
CA GLN A 160 -3.78 22.79 18.91
C GLN A 160 -2.57 21.90 18.62
N GLU A 161 -2.79 20.61 18.39
CA GLU A 161 -1.76 19.67 17.98
C GLU A 161 -1.15 20.06 16.63
N LEU A 162 -2.00 20.48 15.68
CA LEU A 162 -1.53 20.94 14.37
C LEU A 162 -0.63 22.18 14.50
N LYS A 163 -0.95 23.12 15.41
CA LYS A 163 -0.09 24.27 15.71
C LYS A 163 1.25 23.84 16.29
N GLN A 164 1.27 22.85 17.19
CA GLN A 164 2.51 22.33 17.76
C GLN A 164 3.38 21.68 16.68
N LEU A 165 2.77 20.87 15.81
CA LEU A 165 3.44 20.27 14.65
C LEU A 165 4.04 21.34 13.73
N VAL A 166 3.28 22.38 13.40
CA VAL A 166 3.75 23.51 12.58
C VAL A 166 4.96 24.21 13.22
N VAL A 167 4.93 24.46 14.54
CA VAL A 167 6.06 25.06 15.25
C VAL A 167 7.29 24.17 15.15
N GLN A 168 7.13 22.86 15.39
CA GLN A 168 8.22 21.89 15.28
C GLN A 168 8.84 21.89 13.87
N MET A 169 8.02 21.83 12.82
CA MET A 169 8.49 21.88 11.43
C MET A 169 9.28 23.16 11.12
N ILE A 170 8.84 24.31 11.65
CA ILE A 170 9.57 25.58 11.46
C ILE A 170 10.95 25.52 12.13
N MET A 171 11.03 24.96 13.34
CA MET A 171 12.30 24.80 14.07
C MET A 171 13.28 23.89 13.34
N GLU A 172 12.77 22.89 12.62
CA GLU A 172 13.55 21.97 11.78
C GLU A 172 13.91 22.55 10.39
N GLY A 173 13.44 23.76 10.07
CA GLY A 173 13.67 24.41 8.78
C GLY A 173 12.70 23.98 7.66
N ASN A 174 11.69 23.15 7.97
CA ASN A 174 10.65 22.67 7.04
C ASN A 174 9.54 23.70 6.82
N VAL A 175 9.90 24.97 6.62
CA VAL A 175 8.98 26.12 6.55
C VAL A 175 7.95 25.99 5.44
N THR A 176 8.34 25.41 4.29
CA THR A 176 7.43 25.28 3.15
C THR A 176 6.28 24.34 3.45
N VAL A 177 6.55 23.18 4.06
CA VAL A 177 5.50 22.24 4.44
C VAL A 177 4.69 22.78 5.61
N ALA A 178 5.34 23.41 6.59
CA ALA A 178 4.67 24.09 7.69
C ALA A 178 3.63 25.11 7.19
N ASN A 179 3.96 25.89 6.16
CA ASN A 179 3.02 26.84 5.55
C ASN A 179 1.81 26.15 4.91
N LEU A 180 1.99 24.99 4.28
CA LEU A 180 0.88 24.22 3.69
C LEU A 180 -0.10 23.76 4.76
N ILE A 181 0.39 23.20 5.86
CA ILE A 181 -0.50 22.65 6.90
C ILE A 181 -0.92 23.68 7.97
N SER A 182 -0.39 24.91 7.91
CA SER A 182 -0.65 25.95 8.92
C SER A 182 -2.08 26.51 8.92
N SER A 183 -2.88 26.16 7.91
CA SER A 183 -4.23 26.69 7.71
C SER A 183 -5.10 25.64 7.03
N GLU A 184 -6.42 25.80 7.16
CA GLU A 184 -7.39 24.84 6.62
C GLU A 184 -7.25 24.62 5.11
N LEU A 185 -7.04 25.70 4.34
CA LEU A 185 -6.99 25.63 2.88
C LEU A 185 -5.58 25.39 2.33
N GLY A 186 -4.52 25.45 3.15
CA GLY A 186 -3.14 25.39 2.65
C GLY A 186 -2.80 24.07 1.97
N GLY A 187 -2.17 24.14 0.79
CA GLY A 187 -1.87 22.98 -0.05
C GLY A 187 -3.09 22.31 -0.70
N ARG A 188 -4.31 22.68 -0.32
CA ARG A 188 -5.54 22.10 -0.84
C ARG A 188 -5.94 22.73 -2.16
N ARG A 189 -6.76 21.98 -2.91
CA ARG A 189 -7.47 22.51 -4.06
C ARG A 189 -8.72 23.25 -3.57
N CYS A 190 -8.96 24.43 -4.13
CA CYS A 190 -10.07 25.29 -3.79
C CYS A 190 -10.76 25.75 -5.06
N LYS A 191 -12.02 26.15 -4.92
CA LYS A 191 -12.81 26.85 -5.94
C LYS A 191 -12.84 28.32 -5.60
N ILE A 192 -12.63 29.17 -6.60
CA ILE A 192 -12.76 30.62 -6.47
C ILE A 192 -14.25 30.95 -6.52
N VAL A 193 -14.84 31.36 -5.40
CA VAL A 193 -16.28 31.65 -5.29
C VAL A 193 -16.61 33.12 -5.53
N SER A 194 -15.63 34.00 -5.32
CA SER A 194 -15.73 35.42 -5.66
C SER A 194 -14.35 35.93 -6.07
N ALA A 195 -14.31 36.85 -7.02
CA ALA A 195 -13.06 37.40 -7.54
C ALA A 195 -12.87 38.85 -7.06
N PRO A 196 -11.64 39.26 -6.71
CA PRO A 196 -11.31 40.66 -6.55
C PRO A 196 -11.34 41.38 -7.91
N ASP A 197 -11.70 42.67 -7.90
CA ASP A 197 -11.43 43.63 -8.98
C ASP A 197 -11.89 43.25 -10.41
N ASN A 198 -13.20 43.09 -10.63
CA ASN A 198 -13.82 42.85 -11.95
C ASN A 198 -13.28 41.62 -12.72
N ARG A 199 -12.61 40.68 -12.03
CA ARG A 199 -12.11 39.42 -12.59
C ARG A 199 -13.15 38.31 -12.54
N ASP A 200 -14.36 38.58 -13.05
CA ASP A 200 -15.46 37.62 -13.07
C ASP A 200 -15.11 36.33 -13.83
N ASP A 201 -14.11 36.40 -14.72
CA ASP A 201 -13.53 35.26 -15.43
C ASP A 201 -12.90 34.21 -14.50
N LEU A 202 -12.58 34.55 -13.26
CA LEU A 202 -11.99 33.64 -12.27
C LEU A 202 -13.05 32.87 -11.46
N VAL A 203 -14.26 33.40 -11.36
CA VAL A 203 -15.31 32.78 -10.55
C VAL A 203 -15.66 31.40 -11.11
N GLY A 204 -15.65 30.40 -10.24
CA GLY A 204 -15.87 29.00 -10.59
C GLY A 204 -14.62 28.23 -11.02
N LYS A 205 -13.51 28.92 -11.34
CA LYS A 205 -12.22 28.25 -11.59
C LYS A 205 -11.66 27.68 -10.30
N THR A 206 -10.77 26.72 -10.43
CA THR A 206 -10.10 26.06 -9.31
C THR A 206 -8.63 26.48 -9.24
N CYS A 207 -8.11 26.45 -8.03
CA CYS A 207 -6.74 26.80 -7.72
C CYS A 207 -6.19 25.90 -6.62
N VAL A 208 -4.87 25.81 -6.52
CA VAL A 208 -4.19 25.15 -5.38
C VAL A 208 -3.57 26.23 -4.51
N VAL A 209 -3.82 26.15 -3.20
CA VAL A 209 -3.29 27.10 -2.23
C VAL A 209 -1.82 26.79 -1.94
N GLY A 210 -0.96 27.80 -2.09
CA GLY A 210 0.47 27.71 -1.81
C GLY A 210 0.80 27.99 -0.35
N ARG A 211 0.38 29.15 0.17
CA ARG A 211 0.61 29.55 1.57
C ARG A 211 -0.44 30.53 2.08
N HIS A 212 -0.63 30.55 3.39
CA HIS A 212 -1.45 31.54 4.09
C HIS A 212 -0.60 32.73 4.57
N ILE A 213 -1.02 33.94 4.22
CA ILE A 213 -0.44 35.22 4.64
C ILE A 213 -1.20 35.69 5.89
N LYS A 214 -0.68 35.33 7.07
CA LYS A 214 -1.35 35.57 8.37
C LYS A 214 -1.71 37.03 8.63
N ASN A 215 -0.87 37.98 8.20
CA ASN A 215 -1.06 39.40 8.52
C ASN A 215 -2.25 40.04 7.77
N SER A 216 -2.58 39.53 6.58
CA SER A 216 -3.67 40.04 5.75
C SER A 216 -4.86 39.08 5.64
N SER A 217 -4.79 37.90 6.27
CA SER A 217 -5.80 36.83 6.12
C SER A 217 -6.07 36.50 4.64
N GLN A 218 -5.00 36.37 3.88
CA GLN A 218 -5.04 36.07 2.44
C GLN A 218 -4.24 34.82 2.11
N TYR A 219 -4.51 34.23 0.96
CA TYR A 219 -3.86 33.06 0.43
C TYR A 219 -3.17 33.38 -0.88
N GLU A 220 -1.93 32.91 -1.00
CA GLU A 220 -1.32 32.76 -2.32
C GLU A 220 -1.85 31.50 -2.96
N VAL A 221 -2.40 31.64 -4.16
CA VAL A 221 -2.97 30.53 -4.91
C VAL A 221 -2.40 30.47 -6.32
N THR A 222 -2.35 29.28 -6.87
CA THR A 222 -2.03 29.03 -8.28
C THR A 222 -3.28 28.50 -8.97
N VAL A 223 -3.80 29.25 -9.95
CA VAL A 223 -4.96 28.83 -10.75
C VAL A 223 -4.56 27.63 -11.62
N GLU A 224 -5.39 26.58 -11.61
CA GLU A 224 -5.12 25.39 -12.42
C GLU A 224 -5.18 25.71 -13.92
N PHE A 225 -4.37 25.00 -14.72
CA PHE A 225 -4.22 25.13 -16.18
C PHE A 225 -3.59 26.44 -16.68
N THR A 226 -3.91 27.59 -16.08
CA THR A 226 -3.30 28.88 -16.45
C THR A 226 -1.99 29.15 -15.72
N ASN A 227 -1.77 28.51 -14.57
CA ASN A 227 -0.65 28.78 -13.65
C ASN A 227 -0.56 30.24 -13.19
N GLU A 228 -1.66 31.00 -13.28
CA GLU A 228 -1.74 32.37 -12.79
C GLU A 228 -1.59 32.37 -11.25
N LEU A 229 -0.70 33.22 -10.74
CA LEU A 229 -0.50 33.41 -9.30
C LEU A 229 -1.36 34.57 -8.82
N LEU A 230 -2.18 34.31 -7.80
CA LEU A 230 -3.10 35.29 -7.22
C LEU A 230 -2.95 35.35 -5.71
N VAL A 231 -3.36 36.48 -5.15
CA VAL A 231 -3.54 36.66 -3.69
C VAL A 231 -5.02 36.89 -3.45
N LEU A 232 -5.68 35.94 -2.79
CA LEU A 232 -7.12 35.95 -2.57
C LEU A 232 -7.43 35.95 -1.07
N GLY A 233 -8.48 36.64 -0.65
CA GLY A 233 -8.97 36.59 0.73
C GLY A 233 -9.58 35.23 1.05
N VAL A 234 -9.74 34.93 2.34
CA VAL A 234 -10.42 33.70 2.79
C VAL A 234 -11.83 33.60 2.19
N ASP A 235 -12.57 34.71 2.14
CA ASP A 235 -13.95 34.77 1.63
C ASP A 235 -14.07 34.58 0.11
N ASN A 236 -12.93 34.56 -0.60
CA ASN A 236 -12.88 34.30 -2.05
C ASN A 236 -12.75 32.82 -2.39
N LEU A 237 -12.47 31.96 -1.39
CA LEU A 237 -12.10 30.57 -1.61
C LEU A 237 -13.03 29.62 -0.86
N GLU A 238 -13.42 28.56 -1.54
CA GLU A 238 -14.10 27.40 -0.95
C GLU A 238 -13.24 26.16 -1.13
N ARG A 239 -13.08 25.34 -0.09
CA ARG A 239 -12.37 24.07 -0.17
C ARG A 239 -13.04 23.17 -1.23
N PHE A 240 -12.26 22.70 -2.19
CA PHE A 240 -12.75 21.90 -3.31
C PHE A 240 -11.68 20.89 -3.74
N ASP A 241 -11.49 19.88 -2.90
CA ASP A 241 -10.47 18.84 -3.08
C ASP A 241 -10.72 18.03 -4.36
N ARG A 242 -9.67 17.41 -4.88
CA ARG A 242 -9.75 16.49 -6.01
C ARG A 242 -10.55 15.25 -5.65
N THR A 243 -11.22 14.70 -6.65
CA THR A 243 -12.00 13.47 -6.56
C THR A 243 -11.75 12.62 -7.80
N PRO A 244 -12.13 11.33 -7.82
CA PRO A 244 -12.08 10.54 -9.04
C PRO A 244 -12.86 11.15 -10.21
N GLN A 245 -13.91 11.94 -9.92
CA GLN A 245 -14.72 12.64 -10.92
C GLN A 245 -14.09 13.96 -11.41
N ASP A 246 -13.20 14.56 -10.61
CA ASP A 246 -12.48 15.79 -10.95
C ASP A 246 -11.01 15.73 -10.46
N PRO A 247 -10.18 14.89 -11.10
CA PRO A 247 -8.81 14.61 -10.64
C PRO A 247 -7.77 15.62 -11.17
N GLY A 248 -8.13 16.47 -12.13
CA GLY A 248 -7.25 17.41 -12.83
C GLY A 248 -6.39 16.78 -13.94
N TYR A 249 -6.07 15.49 -13.85
CA TYR A 249 -5.52 14.68 -14.94
C TYR A 249 -5.93 13.22 -14.74
N PHE A 250 -5.88 12.42 -15.80
CA PHE A 250 -6.31 11.03 -15.75
C PHE A 250 -5.13 10.08 -15.94
N VAL A 251 -5.16 8.95 -15.24
CA VAL A 251 -4.16 7.88 -15.38
C VAL A 251 -4.89 6.57 -15.60
N GLU A 252 -4.69 5.95 -16.75
CA GLU A 252 -5.21 4.61 -17.05
C GLU A 252 -4.11 3.55 -16.98
N CYS A 253 -4.47 2.32 -16.64
CA CYS A 253 -3.58 1.17 -16.76
C CYS A 253 -3.92 0.38 -18.02
N LYS A 254 -2.97 0.26 -18.96
CA LYS A 254 -3.08 -0.63 -20.13
C LYS A 254 -1.86 -1.53 -20.18
N ASN A 255 -2.07 -2.85 -20.26
CA ASN A 255 -1.01 -3.85 -20.32
C ASN A 255 0.04 -3.70 -19.20
N ASN A 256 -0.40 -3.49 -17.95
CA ASN A 256 0.46 -3.24 -16.79
C ASN A 256 1.36 -1.99 -16.92
N LYS A 257 0.96 -1.02 -17.73
CA LYS A 257 1.63 0.28 -17.87
C LYS A 257 0.65 1.40 -17.59
N LEU A 258 1.09 2.38 -16.81
CA LEU A 258 0.33 3.61 -16.58
C LEU A 258 0.51 4.55 -17.76
N ILE A 259 -0.61 5.09 -18.24
CA ILE A 259 -0.67 6.08 -19.29
C ILE A 259 -1.37 7.30 -18.71
N ARG A 260 -0.62 8.39 -18.60
CA ARG A 260 -1.12 9.68 -18.17
C ARG A 260 -1.76 10.41 -19.34
N ARG A 261 -2.91 11.02 -19.09
CA ARG A 261 -3.61 11.93 -19.98
C ARG A 261 -3.80 13.27 -19.27
N ASP A 262 -3.15 14.29 -19.81
CA ASP A 262 -3.33 15.68 -19.41
C ASP A 262 -4.46 16.33 -20.23
N PHE A 263 -5.02 17.41 -19.70
CA PHE A 263 -6.13 18.16 -20.30
C PHE A 263 -5.78 19.65 -20.37
N GLU A 264 -6.48 20.40 -21.21
CA GLU A 264 -6.32 21.86 -21.30
C GLU A 264 -7.18 22.60 -20.28
N SER A 265 -8.19 21.93 -19.70
CA SER A 265 -9.07 22.49 -18.66
C SER A 265 -9.68 21.42 -17.75
N ASN A 266 -10.19 21.83 -16.59
CA ASN A 266 -10.95 20.93 -15.72
C ASN A 266 -12.26 20.49 -16.36
N GLU A 267 -12.88 21.36 -17.17
CA GLU A 267 -14.12 21.06 -17.88
C GLU A 267 -13.91 19.90 -18.86
N GLU A 268 -12.80 19.93 -19.60
CA GLU A 268 -12.39 18.83 -20.49
C GLU A 268 -12.10 17.55 -19.71
N CYS A 269 -11.37 17.66 -18.59
CA CYS A 269 -11.08 16.53 -17.72
C CYS A 269 -12.37 15.86 -17.22
N ARG A 270 -13.29 16.64 -16.62
CA ARG A 270 -14.58 16.14 -16.12
C ARG A 270 -15.45 15.55 -17.23
N ALA A 271 -15.47 16.17 -18.42
CA ALA A 271 -16.21 15.64 -19.56
C ALA A 271 -15.66 14.28 -20.01
N PHE A 272 -14.33 14.12 -20.04
CA PHE A 272 -13.70 12.84 -20.35
C PHE A 272 -14.05 11.77 -19.30
N ILE A 273 -13.95 12.09 -18.01
CA ILE A 273 -14.34 11.14 -16.94
C ILE A 273 -15.83 10.75 -17.07
N ALA A 274 -16.71 11.73 -17.32
CA ALA A 274 -18.13 11.48 -17.52
C ALA A 274 -18.41 10.56 -18.71
N SER A 275 -17.64 10.67 -19.81
CA SER A 275 -17.78 9.76 -20.96
C SER A 275 -17.42 8.31 -20.63
N LEU A 276 -16.44 8.08 -19.74
CA LEU A 276 -16.07 6.72 -19.32
C LEU A 276 -17.20 6.06 -18.51
N CYS A 277 -17.85 6.83 -17.63
CA CYS A 277 -18.98 6.32 -16.84
C CYS A 277 -20.23 6.06 -17.68
N ALA A 278 -20.44 6.80 -18.77
CA ALA A 278 -21.55 6.57 -19.69
C ALA A 278 -21.41 5.23 -20.43
N ASP A 279 -20.18 4.83 -20.75
CA ASP A 279 -19.89 3.57 -21.44
C ASP A 279 -19.94 2.34 -20.51
N GLU A 280 -19.68 2.50 -19.20
CA GLU A 280 -19.90 1.43 -18.20
C GLU A 280 -21.40 1.12 -17.98
N GLY A 281 -22.30 2.05 -18.31
CA GLY A 281 -23.74 1.79 -18.42
C GLY A 281 -24.14 0.97 -19.66
N GLY A 282 -23.17 0.59 -20.49
CA GLY A 282 -23.29 -0.25 -21.68
C GLY A 282 -22.53 -1.58 -21.59
N LEU A 283 -22.12 -2.00 -20.38
CA LEU A 283 -21.84 -3.41 -20.17
C LEU A 283 -23.18 -4.13 -20.24
N ALA A 284 -23.48 -4.70 -21.40
CA ALA A 284 -24.48 -5.74 -21.52
C ALA A 284 -24.30 -6.67 -20.33
N GLU A 285 -25.35 -6.82 -19.51
CA GLU A 285 -25.50 -7.98 -18.65
C GLU A 285 -24.98 -9.16 -19.45
N VAL A 286 -23.95 -9.83 -18.94
CA VAL A 286 -23.53 -11.11 -19.51
C VAL A 286 -24.82 -11.92 -19.54
N ASP A 287 -25.31 -12.19 -20.75
CA ASP A 287 -26.52 -12.98 -20.95
C ASP A 287 -26.32 -14.25 -20.11
N PRO A 288 -27.13 -14.50 -19.06
CA PRO A 288 -26.95 -15.66 -18.20
C PRO A 288 -27.05 -16.95 -19.02
N GLU A 289 -27.66 -16.89 -20.22
CA GLU A 289 -27.69 -17.98 -21.17
C GLU A 289 -26.35 -18.21 -21.89
N ALA A 290 -25.53 -17.17 -22.07
CA ALA A 290 -24.18 -17.27 -22.63
C ALA A 290 -23.17 -17.85 -21.61
N GLU A 291 -23.31 -17.49 -20.34
CA GLU A 291 -22.51 -18.06 -19.25
C GLU A 291 -22.84 -19.55 -19.03
N ALA A 292 -24.13 -19.90 -18.99
CA ALA A 292 -24.58 -21.29 -18.92
C ALA A 292 -24.13 -22.12 -20.14
N LYS A 293 -24.08 -21.52 -21.35
CA LYS A 293 -23.57 -22.19 -22.55
C LYS A 293 -22.05 -22.40 -22.50
N ALA A 294 -21.31 -21.45 -21.93
CA ALA A 294 -19.87 -21.59 -21.75
C ALA A 294 -19.53 -22.67 -20.71
N GLU A 295 -20.28 -22.73 -19.59
CA GLU A 295 -20.15 -23.78 -18.58
C GLU A 295 -20.51 -25.16 -19.15
N GLN A 296 -21.62 -25.27 -19.90
CA GLN A 296 -22.00 -26.52 -20.55
C GLN A 296 -20.96 -26.97 -21.58
N ALA A 297 -20.36 -26.04 -22.34
CA ALA A 297 -19.31 -26.36 -23.28
C ALA A 297 -18.02 -26.83 -22.57
N ALA A 298 -17.68 -26.24 -21.43
CA ALA A 298 -16.55 -26.68 -20.61
C ALA A 298 -16.81 -28.08 -20.00
N ALA A 299 -18.02 -28.35 -19.51
CA ALA A 299 -18.42 -29.66 -19.01
C ALA A 299 -18.38 -30.74 -20.10
N ASN A 300 -18.87 -30.42 -21.31
CA ASN A 300 -18.81 -31.35 -22.44
C ASN A 300 -17.37 -31.66 -22.88
N LEU A 301 -16.46 -30.67 -22.84
CA LEU A 301 -15.04 -30.88 -23.14
C LEU A 301 -14.35 -31.73 -22.07
N LEU A 302 -14.70 -31.56 -20.79
CA LEU A 302 -14.19 -32.40 -19.70
C LEU A 302 -14.64 -33.86 -19.84
N ALA A 303 -15.89 -34.07 -20.24
CA ALA A 303 -16.45 -35.38 -20.53
C ALA A 303 -15.79 -36.04 -21.75
N GLU A 304 -15.52 -35.27 -22.80
CA GLU A 304 -14.82 -35.76 -24.00
C GLU A 304 -13.34 -36.12 -23.71
N LEU A 305 -12.72 -35.42 -22.75
CA LEU A 305 -11.36 -35.71 -22.28
C LEU A 305 -11.30 -36.82 -21.22
N GLY A 306 -12.45 -37.36 -20.78
CA GLY A 306 -12.53 -38.46 -19.83
C GLY A 306 -12.02 -38.12 -18.43
N LEU A 307 -12.16 -36.86 -18.00
CA LEU A 307 -11.68 -36.35 -16.71
C LEU A 307 -12.79 -36.17 -15.66
N ASP A 308 -14.00 -36.70 -15.91
CA ASP A 308 -15.19 -36.50 -15.06
C ASP A 308 -15.11 -37.15 -13.67
N ASP A 309 -14.10 -37.99 -13.38
CA ASP A 309 -14.12 -38.91 -12.24
C ASP A 309 -13.01 -38.65 -11.19
N LEU A 310 -12.73 -37.37 -10.90
CA LEU A 310 -11.88 -36.99 -9.75
C LEU A 310 -12.65 -36.11 -8.75
N GLU A 311 -13.79 -36.60 -8.28
CA GLU A 311 -14.32 -36.22 -6.97
C GLU A 311 -13.87 -37.24 -5.92
N ASP A 312 -13.07 -36.79 -4.95
CA ASP A 312 -12.65 -37.57 -3.78
C ASP A 312 -13.87 -37.90 -2.89
N PRO A 313 -14.19 -39.18 -2.61
CA PRO A 313 -15.16 -39.53 -1.60
C PRO A 313 -14.51 -39.59 -0.23
N SER A 314 -14.96 -38.67 0.61
CA SER A 314 -14.85 -38.70 2.07
C SER A 314 -15.28 -40.05 2.69
N SER A 315 -14.47 -40.49 3.66
CA SER A 315 -14.82 -41.26 4.87
C SER A 315 -14.89 -42.81 4.86
N ASN A 316 -14.24 -43.36 5.90
CA ASN A 316 -14.45 -44.64 6.61
C ASN A 316 -13.80 -45.94 6.09
N ALA A 317 -12.70 -46.33 6.74
CA ALA A 317 -12.28 -47.74 6.81
C ALA A 317 -11.85 -48.13 8.26
N PRO A 318 -12.44 -49.18 8.86
CA PRO A 318 -12.07 -49.69 10.17
C PRO A 318 -10.92 -50.73 10.13
N LYS A 319 -10.30 -50.93 11.29
CA LYS A 319 -9.14 -51.80 11.59
C LYS A 319 -9.36 -53.29 11.30
N LYS A 320 -8.27 -53.95 10.83
CA LYS A 320 -7.73 -55.33 11.10
C LYS A 320 -7.07 -55.85 9.80
N GLY A 321 -5.94 -56.54 9.76
CA GLY A 321 -5.00 -57.08 10.72
C GLY A 321 -3.98 -57.95 9.94
N ALA A 322 -2.72 -57.86 10.36
CA ALA A 322 -1.54 -58.71 10.10
C ALA A 322 -1.61 -59.91 9.12
N ARG A 323 -0.62 -60.02 8.20
CA ARG A 323 0.56 -60.92 8.32
C ARG A 323 1.35 -61.10 7.01
N SER A 324 2.68 -61.04 7.18
CA SER A 324 3.74 -61.89 6.58
C SER A 324 4.08 -61.84 5.08
N ALA A 325 5.35 -61.50 4.81
CA ALA A 325 6.14 -61.90 3.64
C ALA A 325 6.87 -63.25 3.92
N PRO A 326 7.81 -63.79 3.10
CA PRO A 326 8.13 -63.75 1.64
C PRO A 326 8.27 -65.24 1.12
N PRO A 327 9.08 -65.70 0.11
CA PRO A 327 10.07 -65.04 -0.76
C PRO A 327 10.26 -65.52 -2.23
N ALA A 328 11.00 -64.68 -2.97
CA ALA A 328 12.06 -64.93 -3.98
C ALA A 328 11.92 -65.96 -5.13
N GLY A 329 12.21 -65.51 -6.36
CA GLY A 329 12.56 -66.43 -7.46
C GLY A 329 12.86 -65.81 -8.84
N LYS A 330 14.15 -65.56 -9.09
CA LYS A 330 14.91 -65.78 -10.35
C LYS A 330 14.53 -65.08 -11.69
N LYS A 331 15.43 -64.17 -12.09
CA LYS A 331 16.15 -64.03 -13.38
C LYS A 331 15.76 -64.99 -14.54
N ARG A 332 15.64 -64.43 -15.76
CA ARG A 332 16.42 -64.85 -16.95
C ARG A 332 16.30 -63.85 -18.14
N ASN A 333 17.43 -63.68 -18.83
CA ASN A 333 17.66 -62.86 -20.02
C ASN A 333 17.30 -63.62 -21.33
N ALA A 334 16.90 -62.87 -22.35
CA ALA A 334 17.19 -63.03 -23.79
C ALA A 334 16.59 -61.80 -24.52
N GLY A 335 17.15 -61.14 -25.53
CA GLY A 335 18.29 -61.38 -26.41
C GLY A 335 17.93 -60.93 -27.84
N ALA A 336 18.63 -59.90 -28.34
CA ALA A 336 18.86 -59.52 -29.75
C ALA A 336 17.72 -58.84 -30.58
N ARG A 337 17.94 -57.58 -31.02
CA ARG A 337 18.41 -57.12 -32.38
C ARG A 337 17.19 -56.73 -33.27
N ARG A 338 17.10 -55.60 -33.98
CA ARG A 338 18.09 -54.77 -34.72
C ARG A 338 17.40 -53.48 -35.23
N ARG A 339 18.22 -52.41 -35.40
CA ARG A 339 18.15 -51.29 -36.38
C ARG A 339 16.88 -50.39 -36.36
N GLY A 340 16.92 -49.07 -36.18
CA GLY A 340 17.98 -48.07 -36.16
C GLY A 340 17.58 -46.93 -37.10
N VAL A 341 17.22 -45.76 -36.56
CA VAL A 341 17.34 -44.43 -37.20
C VAL A 341 17.51 -43.40 -36.07
N SER A 342 18.52 -42.54 -36.22
CA SER A 342 18.86 -41.33 -35.45
C SER A 342 17.67 -40.36 -35.40
N GLU A 343 17.46 -39.50 -34.40
CA GLU A 343 18.32 -38.36 -34.10
C GLU A 343 17.84 -37.68 -32.79
N VAL A 344 18.78 -37.57 -31.84
CA VAL A 344 18.99 -36.56 -30.81
C VAL A 344 17.77 -35.81 -30.23
N SER A 345 17.35 -36.26 -29.03
CA SER A 345 16.80 -35.39 -27.98
C SER A 345 17.46 -35.80 -26.66
N ARG A 346 18.31 -34.94 -26.07
CA ARG A 346 18.96 -35.22 -24.78
C ARG A 346 18.31 -34.38 -23.69
N VAL A 347 17.23 -34.92 -23.16
CA VAL A 347 16.77 -34.68 -21.78
C VAL A 347 17.52 -35.68 -20.91
N GLU A 348 18.42 -35.22 -20.05
CA GLU A 348 19.02 -36.05 -19.00
C GLU A 348 18.46 -35.67 -17.63
N ARG A 349 17.56 -36.53 -17.13
CA ARG A 349 17.36 -36.73 -15.69
C ARG A 349 18.58 -37.47 -15.15
N MET A 350 19.33 -36.87 -14.24
CA MET A 350 20.21 -37.61 -13.35
C MET A 350 19.57 -37.87 -11.99
N LYS A 351 19.48 -39.17 -11.74
CA LYS A 351 19.30 -39.94 -10.51
C LYS A 351 19.49 -39.22 -9.18
N CYS A 352 18.48 -39.41 -8.35
CA CYS A 352 18.48 -39.32 -6.90
C CYS A 352 19.62 -40.14 -6.28
N GLN A 353 20.49 -39.49 -5.51
CA GLN A 353 21.38 -40.11 -4.53
C GLN A 353 20.95 -39.62 -3.14
N LYS A 354 20.52 -40.55 -2.29
CA LYS A 354 20.29 -40.31 -0.85
C LYS A 354 21.64 -40.04 -0.18
N GLY A 355 21.85 -38.82 0.29
CA GLY A 355 22.94 -38.41 1.17
C GLY A 355 22.38 -37.51 2.27
N ARG A 356 22.85 -37.75 3.51
CA ARG A 356 22.32 -37.20 4.76
C ARG A 356 22.55 -35.68 4.89
N GLY A 357 21.52 -35.01 5.40
CA GLY A 357 21.57 -33.89 6.36
C GLY A 357 22.53 -32.72 6.10
N ARG A 358 21.96 -31.57 5.72
CA ARG A 358 22.33 -30.24 6.24
C ARG A 358 21.15 -29.29 6.00
N LYS A 359 20.76 -28.58 7.06
CA LYS A 359 19.83 -27.45 7.02
C LYS A 359 20.61 -26.28 6.43
N ASP A 360 20.29 -25.87 5.22
CA ASP A 360 20.78 -24.60 4.68
C ASP A 360 19.66 -23.58 4.81
N GLY A 361 19.74 -22.83 5.92
CA GLY A 361 19.11 -21.52 6.04
C GLY A 361 20.00 -20.52 5.32
N SER A 362 19.55 -20.02 4.17
CA SER A 362 20.12 -18.82 3.54
C SER A 362 19.14 -18.31 2.49
N GLY A 363 18.23 -17.45 2.92
CA GLY A 363 17.26 -16.76 2.06
C GLY A 363 16.52 -15.60 2.75
N SER A 364 16.51 -15.56 4.10
CA SER A 364 15.75 -14.57 4.88
C SER A 364 16.49 -13.26 5.18
N GLY A 365 17.83 -13.24 5.18
CA GLY A 365 18.61 -12.09 5.66
C GLY A 365 18.55 -10.85 4.76
N LEU A 366 18.53 -11.03 3.44
CA LEU A 366 18.45 -9.91 2.48
C LEU A 366 17.04 -9.32 2.37
N ASN A 367 16.01 -10.13 2.61
CA ASN A 367 14.61 -9.70 2.51
C ASN A 367 14.21 -8.81 3.69
N ASN A 368 14.71 -9.11 4.90
CA ASN A 368 14.46 -8.29 6.08
C ASN A 368 15.11 -6.90 6.00
N LEU A 369 16.28 -6.76 5.37
CA LEU A 369 16.97 -5.48 5.28
C LEU A 369 16.23 -4.47 4.38
N ALA A 370 15.62 -4.93 3.29
CA ALA A 370 14.82 -4.08 2.43
C ALA A 370 13.57 -3.59 3.18
N LEU A 371 12.82 -4.49 3.81
CA LEU A 371 11.63 -4.13 4.59
C LEU A 371 11.95 -3.18 5.75
N MET A 372 13.09 -3.41 6.41
CA MET A 372 13.65 -2.51 7.43
C MET A 372 14.03 -1.14 6.86
N ARG A 373 14.41 -0.99 5.59
CA ARG A 373 14.66 0.32 4.97
C ARG A 373 13.38 1.10 4.72
N LEU A 374 12.31 0.45 4.26
CA LEU A 374 11.01 1.09 4.12
C LEU A 374 10.41 1.47 5.48
N MET A 375 10.62 0.62 6.49
CA MET A 375 10.29 0.94 7.88
C MET A 375 11.18 2.04 8.44
N ALA A 376 12.48 2.07 8.13
CA ALA A 376 13.35 3.18 8.53
C ALA A 376 12.91 4.50 7.89
N THR A 377 12.39 4.49 6.65
CA THR A 377 11.73 5.65 6.04
C THR A 377 10.37 5.98 6.67
N VAL A 378 9.76 5.10 7.46
CA VAL A 378 8.60 5.45 8.31
C VAL A 378 9.08 6.03 9.64
N LEU A 379 10.26 5.62 10.10
CA LEU A 379 10.65 5.75 11.50
C LEU A 379 11.68 6.85 11.75
N ASP A 380 12.35 7.45 10.77
CA ASP A 380 13.36 8.52 10.99
C ASP A 380 12.80 9.87 11.53
N SER A 381 11.64 9.84 12.18
CA SER A 381 11.16 10.88 13.08
C SER A 381 11.70 10.61 14.49
N SER A 382 12.97 10.99 14.70
CA SER A 382 13.33 11.43 16.04
C SER A 382 12.59 12.75 16.29
N TYR A 383 11.97 12.92 17.46
CA TYR A 383 11.35 14.18 17.95
C TYR A 383 9.87 14.45 17.64
N LEU A 384 9.00 13.50 17.99
CA LEU A 384 7.74 13.80 18.67
C LEU A 384 7.81 13.15 20.06
N PRO A 385 7.37 13.80 21.16
CA PRO A 385 7.43 13.20 22.50
C PRO A 385 6.71 11.86 22.59
N THR A 386 5.75 11.61 21.70
CA THR A 386 5.03 10.34 21.56
C THR A 386 5.52 9.44 20.41
N ALA A 387 6.30 9.93 19.44
CA ALA A 387 6.85 9.09 18.37
C ALA A 387 8.03 8.21 18.79
N THR A 388 8.64 8.47 19.97
CA THR A 388 9.62 7.51 20.52
C THR A 388 8.98 6.19 20.92
N TYR A 389 7.68 6.22 21.23
CA TYR A 389 6.85 5.07 21.60
C TYR A 389 6.67 4.08 20.43
N ILE A 390 6.78 4.57 19.20
CA ILE A 390 6.43 3.85 17.98
C ILE A 390 7.67 3.22 17.29
N TYR A 391 8.81 3.91 17.34
CA TYR A 391 10.10 3.43 16.80
C TYR A 391 10.49 2.06 17.36
N HIS A 392 10.12 1.79 18.62
CA HIS A 392 10.53 0.58 19.32
C HIS A 392 9.55 -0.59 19.17
N HIS A 393 8.26 -0.36 18.95
CA HIS A 393 7.29 -1.44 18.78
C HIS A 393 7.50 -2.23 17.48
N LEU A 394 7.87 -1.58 16.38
CA LEU A 394 8.11 -2.27 15.09
C LEU A 394 9.45 -3.02 15.04
N VAL A 395 10.55 -2.45 15.56
CA VAL A 395 11.86 -3.13 15.61
C VAL A 395 11.81 -4.44 16.41
N ILE A 396 10.90 -4.53 17.39
CA ILE A 396 10.74 -5.70 18.26
C ILE A 396 9.84 -6.77 17.64
N ILE A 397 8.83 -6.40 16.84
CA ILE A 397 8.04 -7.35 16.04
C ILE A 397 8.93 -8.02 14.97
N PHE A 398 9.78 -7.25 14.29
CA PHE A 398 10.60 -7.77 13.19
C PHE A 398 11.73 -8.71 13.62
N ASN A 399 12.34 -8.51 14.79
CA ASN A 399 13.37 -9.42 15.28
C ASN A 399 12.80 -10.74 15.83
N ALA A 400 11.52 -10.79 16.19
CA ALA A 400 10.86 -12.02 16.62
C ALA A 400 10.48 -12.95 15.45
N ALA A 401 10.28 -12.41 14.24
CA ALA A 401 9.97 -13.18 13.03
C ALA A 401 11.20 -13.75 12.31
N ALA A 402 12.42 -13.42 12.78
CA ALA A 402 13.68 -13.81 12.16
C ALA A 402 14.38 -15.02 12.82
N TYR A 403 13.74 -15.71 13.76
CA TYR A 403 14.28 -16.90 14.44
C TYR A 403 13.33 -18.10 14.43
#